data_AF-A0A0C3GBT8-F1
#
_entry.id   AF-A0A0C3GBT8-F1
#
_cell.length_a   1.000
_cell.length_b   1.000
_cell.length_c   1.000
_cell.angle_alpha   90.00
_cell.angle_beta   90.00
_cell.angle_gamma   90.00
#
_symmetry.space_group_name_H-M   'P 1'
#
loop_
_entity.id
_entity.type
_entity.pdbx_description
1 polymer ?
#
loop_
_entity_poly.entity_id
_entity_poly.type
_entity_poly.pdbx_seq_one_letter_code
_entity_poly.pdbx_strand_id
1 'polypeptide(L)'
;MDGKIWERPDAVYAVLGYAPRLPHLRGALVAFFEGALDTWERFTDEYRPEGAIASASISERRRAYMKTTNDDNEGALGEARRASQHAPNMTLNQHNARTMYRKNNTVAFIQTCLGPEDLKYLRRRARELDASGVAKDQREQQATAYKETVDKKRKAASARKAIVDAKRTRIDAVVPRLDTQSITDNPGTNNELDLQLEWHQRLDSDKHIPPKTKMTRKEDKVTALVAAVKQYNEGTVHAPEATEDVEMLAEVPDDLDEEESDWEH
;
A
#
# COMPACT_ATOMS: atom_id res chain seq x y z
N MET A 1 30.21 12.00 -5.16
CA MET A 1 30.21 12.76 -3.88
C MET A 1 31.12 13.96 -4.06
N ASP A 2 30.81 15.07 -3.39
CA ASP A 2 31.47 16.36 -3.56
C ASP A 2 32.83 16.47 -2.85
N GLY A 3 33.31 15.37 -2.23
CA GLY A 3 34.60 15.28 -1.56
C GLY A 3 34.66 15.98 -0.20
N LYS A 4 33.52 16.45 0.32
CA LYS A 4 33.45 17.10 1.64
C LYS A 4 33.28 16.09 2.77
N ILE A 5 33.50 16.58 3.99
CA ILE A 5 33.24 15.81 5.21
C ILE A 5 31.73 15.51 5.27
N TRP A 6 31.38 14.28 5.61
CA TRP A 6 30.01 13.84 5.85
C TRP A 6 29.35 14.70 6.94
N GLU A 7 28.07 15.06 6.78
CA GLU A 7 27.31 15.77 7.84
C GLU A 7 27.28 14.99 9.15
N ARG A 8 27.28 13.66 9.06
CA ARG A 8 27.32 12.73 10.19
C ARG A 8 28.48 11.74 10.06
N PRO A 9 29.72 12.19 10.31
CA PRO A 9 30.90 11.35 10.14
C PRO A 9 30.91 10.20 11.16
N ASP A 10 30.38 10.43 12.37
CA ASP A 10 30.18 9.44 13.43
C ASP A 10 29.42 8.21 12.94
N ALA A 11 28.29 8.42 12.26
CA ALA A 11 27.43 7.36 11.75
C ALA A 11 28.14 6.60 10.62
N VAL A 12 28.78 7.31 9.69
CA VAL A 12 29.49 6.70 8.56
C VAL A 12 30.65 5.84 9.05
N TYR A 13 31.48 6.34 9.96
CA TYR A 13 32.61 5.57 10.50
C TYR A 13 32.17 4.40 11.36
N ALA A 14 31.06 4.52 12.11
CA ALA A 14 30.48 3.39 12.83
C ALA A 14 30.09 2.28 11.86
N VAL A 15 29.35 2.60 10.79
CA VAL A 15 28.94 1.61 9.77
C VAL A 15 30.16 0.98 9.09
N LEU A 16 31.18 1.78 8.74
CA LEU A 16 32.43 1.26 8.16
C LEU A 16 33.18 0.32 9.12
N GLY A 17 33.17 0.60 10.43
CA GLY A 17 33.76 -0.27 11.44
C GLY A 17 33.03 -1.61 11.58
N TYR A 18 31.71 -1.64 11.35
CA TYR A 18 30.91 -2.86 11.36
C TYR A 18 30.89 -3.61 10.03
N ALA A 19 31.23 -2.95 8.91
CA ALA A 19 31.17 -3.53 7.57
C ALA A 19 31.85 -4.90 7.42
N PRO A 20 33.04 -5.17 8.02
CA PRO A 20 33.67 -6.49 7.92
C PRO A 20 32.86 -7.63 8.55
N ARG A 21 31.93 -7.33 9.48
CA ARG A 21 31.07 -8.30 10.16
C ARG A 21 29.71 -8.47 9.48
N LEU A 22 29.44 -7.71 8.43
CA LEU A 22 28.15 -7.69 7.73
C LEU A 22 28.37 -8.15 6.27
N PRO A 23 28.42 -9.47 6.01
CA PRO A 23 28.82 -10.00 4.70
C PRO A 23 27.92 -9.55 3.55
N HIS A 24 26.66 -9.23 3.82
CA HIS A 24 25.68 -8.78 2.82
C HIS A 24 25.58 -7.26 2.67
N LEU A 25 26.23 -6.47 3.54
CA LEU A 25 26.09 -5.01 3.53
C LEU A 25 26.49 -4.41 2.18
N ARG A 26 27.59 -4.90 1.60
CA ARG A 26 28.05 -4.44 0.28
C ARG A 26 27.03 -4.75 -0.81
N GLY A 27 26.49 -5.97 -0.83
CA GLY A 27 25.52 -6.39 -1.84
C GLY A 27 24.22 -5.58 -1.76
N ALA A 28 23.68 -5.42 -0.54
CA ALA A 28 22.48 -4.63 -0.30
C ALA A 28 22.67 -3.15 -0.68
N LEU A 29 23.82 -2.56 -0.34
CA LEU A 29 24.12 -1.17 -0.67
C LEU A 29 24.25 -0.94 -2.18
N VAL A 30 24.91 -1.87 -2.89
CA VAL A 30 25.03 -1.81 -4.36
C VAL A 30 23.65 -1.93 -5.01
N ALA A 31 22.85 -2.92 -4.64
CA ALA A 31 21.50 -3.10 -5.18
C ALA A 31 20.60 -1.89 -4.90
N PHE A 32 20.72 -1.29 -3.72
CA PHE A 32 20.02 -0.04 -3.39
C PHE A 32 20.43 1.10 -4.33
N PHE A 33 21.73 1.31 -4.57
CA PHE A 33 22.19 2.39 -5.45
C PHE A 33 21.86 2.13 -6.92
N GLU A 34 21.88 0.88 -7.37
CA GLU A 34 21.44 0.51 -8.73
C GLU A 34 19.95 0.83 -8.93
N GLY A 35 19.08 0.38 -8.00
CA GLY A 35 17.65 0.70 -8.07
C GLY A 35 17.35 2.19 -7.90
N ALA A 36 18.12 2.89 -7.05
CA ALA A 36 18.01 4.33 -6.89
C ALA A 36 18.43 5.08 -8.17
N LEU A 37 19.46 4.62 -8.88
CA LEU A 37 19.91 5.22 -10.13
C LEU A 37 18.82 5.12 -11.21
N ASP A 38 18.25 3.92 -11.42
CA ASP A 38 17.16 3.72 -12.38
C ASP A 38 15.97 4.64 -12.10
N THR A 39 15.63 4.80 -10.83
CA THR A 39 14.55 5.67 -10.37
C THR A 39 14.91 7.14 -10.60
N TRP A 40 16.15 7.53 -10.28
CA TRP A 40 16.64 8.88 -10.45
C TRP A 40 16.65 9.33 -11.91
N GLU A 41 17.02 8.44 -12.84
CA GLU A 41 16.95 8.73 -14.27
C GLU A 41 15.51 9.04 -14.73
N ARG A 42 14.53 8.29 -14.23
CA ARG A 42 13.11 8.56 -14.52
C ARG A 42 12.64 9.88 -13.91
N PHE A 43 13.00 10.15 -12.65
CA PHE A 43 12.62 11.40 -11.96
C PHE A 43 13.29 12.65 -12.56
N THR A 44 14.48 12.51 -13.15
CA THR A 44 15.22 13.65 -13.71
C THR A 44 14.95 13.90 -15.20
N ASP A 45 14.24 12.99 -15.87
CA ASP A 45 13.97 13.09 -17.31
C ASP A 45 13.21 14.38 -17.68
N GLU A 46 12.25 14.79 -16.83
CA GLU A 46 11.48 16.02 -16.99
C GLU A 46 12.31 17.32 -16.88
N TYR A 47 13.51 17.23 -16.28
CA TYR A 47 14.45 18.36 -16.10
C TYR A 47 15.52 18.47 -17.19
N ARG A 48 15.49 17.59 -18.21
CA ARG A 48 16.40 17.69 -19.35
C ARG A 48 16.22 19.03 -20.09
N PRO A 49 17.23 19.50 -20.87
CA PRO A 49 17.14 20.74 -21.62
C PRO A 49 15.93 20.84 -22.57
N GLU A 50 15.39 19.70 -23.02
CA GLU A 50 14.17 19.57 -23.84
C GLU A 50 13.02 18.87 -23.08
N GLY A 51 13.14 18.74 -21.75
CA GLY A 51 12.17 18.08 -20.90
C GLY A 51 10.93 18.96 -20.66
N ALA A 52 9.85 18.34 -20.19
CA ALA A 52 8.55 18.99 -20.01
C ALA A 52 8.61 20.29 -19.18
N ILE A 53 9.50 20.35 -18.16
CA ILE A 53 9.67 21.53 -17.32
C ILE A 53 10.40 22.66 -18.07
N ALA A 54 11.41 22.31 -18.88
CA ALA A 54 12.19 23.27 -19.66
C ALA A 54 11.35 23.86 -20.80
N SER A 55 10.52 23.05 -21.45
CA SER A 55 9.61 23.46 -22.52
C SER A 55 8.35 24.16 -22.03
N ALA A 56 8.03 24.09 -20.73
CA ALA A 56 6.81 24.68 -20.19
C ALA A 56 6.79 26.22 -20.32
N SER A 57 5.67 26.73 -20.82
CA SER A 57 5.40 28.16 -20.87
C SER A 57 5.32 28.76 -19.45
N ILE A 58 5.39 30.09 -19.36
CA ILE A 58 5.25 30.80 -18.08
C ILE A 58 3.86 30.55 -17.46
N SER A 59 2.82 30.45 -18.27
CA SER A 59 1.45 30.18 -17.80
C SER A 59 1.30 28.74 -17.28
N GLU A 60 1.94 27.76 -17.93
CA GLU A 60 1.97 26.37 -17.45
C GLU A 60 2.73 26.23 -16.15
N ARG A 61 3.93 26.83 -16.04
CA ARG A 61 4.70 26.84 -14.79
C ARG A 61 3.96 27.50 -13.63
N ARG A 62 3.18 28.55 -13.90
CA ARG A 62 2.33 29.18 -12.87
C ARG A 62 1.16 28.28 -12.44
N ARG A 63 0.57 27.51 -13.35
CA ARG A 63 -0.49 26.54 -13.03
C ARG A 63 0.04 25.32 -12.29
N ALA A 64 1.23 24.86 -12.66
CA ALA A 64 1.93 23.73 -12.05
C ALA A 64 2.65 24.11 -10.75
N TYR A 65 2.56 25.36 -10.29
CA TYR A 65 3.18 25.77 -9.05
C TYR A 65 2.54 25.01 -7.87
N MET A 66 3.30 24.09 -7.30
CA MET A 66 3.06 23.53 -5.99
C MET A 66 4.10 24.04 -5.01
N LYS A 67 3.73 24.13 -3.74
CA LYS A 67 4.70 24.43 -2.69
C LYS A 67 5.72 23.29 -2.62
N THR A 68 6.97 23.64 -2.33
CA THR A 68 8.09 22.69 -2.25
C THR A 68 7.86 21.60 -1.20
N THR A 69 7.04 21.89 -0.19
CA THR A 69 6.59 20.94 0.83
C THR A 69 5.07 20.95 0.94
N ASN A 70 4.51 19.80 1.32
CA ASN A 70 3.08 19.64 1.59
C ASN A 70 2.68 20.14 3.00
N ASP A 71 3.62 20.75 3.74
CA ASP A 71 3.48 21.13 5.15
C ASP A 71 2.22 21.96 5.44
N ASP A 72 1.85 22.85 4.52
CA ASP A 72 0.67 23.70 4.68
C ASP A 72 -0.65 22.91 4.57
N ASN A 73 -0.69 21.89 3.69
CA ASN A 73 -1.85 21.02 3.56
C ASN A 73 -1.92 20.05 4.74
N GLU A 74 -0.77 19.52 5.18
CA GLU A 74 -0.69 18.67 6.37
C GLU A 74 -1.08 19.43 7.64
N GLY A 75 -0.61 20.67 7.77
CA GLY A 75 -0.99 21.58 8.85
C GLY A 75 -2.48 21.91 8.83
N ALA A 76 -3.05 22.20 7.65
CA ALA A 76 -4.48 22.44 7.49
C ALA A 76 -5.32 21.20 7.83
N LEU A 77 -4.89 20.00 7.41
CA LEU A 77 -5.54 18.75 7.76
C LEU A 77 -5.49 18.50 9.27
N GLY A 78 -4.34 18.74 9.89
CA GLY A 78 -4.17 18.65 11.35
C GLY A 78 -5.08 19.62 12.11
N GLU A 79 -5.21 20.86 11.62
CA GLU A 79 -6.13 21.85 12.18
C GLU A 79 -7.60 21.41 12.04
N ALA A 80 -8.00 20.95 10.85
CA ALA A 80 -9.34 20.43 10.60
C ALA A 80 -9.68 19.25 11.52
N ARG A 81 -8.74 18.31 11.68
CA ARG A 81 -8.90 17.15 12.58
C ARG A 81 -9.14 17.57 14.03
N ARG A 82 -8.31 18.49 14.56
CA ARG A 82 -8.50 19.02 15.92
C ARG A 82 -9.84 19.76 16.06
N ALA A 83 -10.22 20.53 15.05
CA ALA A 83 -11.48 21.26 15.07
C ALA A 83 -12.68 20.31 15.11
N SER A 84 -12.66 19.22 14.34
CA SER A 84 -13.70 18.18 14.38
C SER A 84 -13.73 17.43 15.71
N GLN A 85 -12.58 17.22 16.36
CA GLN A 85 -12.54 16.61 17.70
C GLN A 85 -13.19 17.51 18.77
N HIS A 86 -12.86 18.81 18.77
CA HIS A 86 -13.43 19.75 19.73
C HIS A 86 -14.90 20.11 19.44
N ALA A 87 -15.32 20.06 18.17
CA ALA A 87 -16.67 20.38 17.73
C ALA A 87 -17.17 19.36 16.70
N PRO A 88 -17.55 18.13 17.13
CA PRO A 88 -17.91 17.05 16.22
C PRO A 88 -19.19 17.32 15.42
N ASN A 89 -20.06 18.18 15.93
CA ASN A 89 -21.30 18.56 15.24
C ASN A 89 -21.09 19.67 14.18
N MET A 90 -19.90 20.28 14.13
CA MET A 90 -19.57 21.32 13.15
C MET A 90 -19.60 20.72 11.74
N THR A 91 -20.22 21.45 10.80
CA THR A 91 -20.24 21.04 9.40
C THR A 91 -18.94 21.46 8.70
N LEU A 92 -18.60 20.79 7.59
CA LEU A 92 -17.42 21.16 6.79
C LEU A 92 -17.53 22.62 6.30
N ASN A 93 -18.72 23.04 5.88
CA ASN A 93 -18.98 24.43 5.48
C ASN A 93 -18.72 25.42 6.62
N GLN A 94 -19.13 25.10 7.85
CA GLN A 94 -18.85 25.94 9.01
C GLN A 94 -17.35 25.99 9.35
N HIS A 95 -16.65 24.85 9.25
CA HIS A 95 -15.20 24.81 9.41
C HIS A 95 -14.51 25.72 8.38
N ASN A 96 -14.80 25.52 7.10
CA ASN A 96 -14.24 26.30 6.00
C ASN A 96 -14.54 27.79 6.14
N ALA A 97 -15.79 28.15 6.49
CA ALA A 97 -16.17 29.54 6.73
C ALA A 97 -15.37 30.19 7.87
N ARG A 98 -15.15 29.47 8.99
CA ARG A 98 -14.34 29.96 10.12
C ARG A 98 -12.87 30.12 9.76
N THR A 99 -12.31 29.15 9.03
CA THR A 99 -10.94 29.18 8.56
C THR A 99 -10.73 30.36 7.60
N MET A 100 -11.62 30.54 6.63
CA MET A 100 -11.57 31.67 5.69
C MET A 100 -11.77 33.02 6.38
N TYR A 101 -12.71 33.10 7.34
CA TYR A 101 -12.94 34.31 8.13
C TYR A 101 -11.67 34.81 8.83
N ARG A 102 -10.85 33.87 9.33
CA ARG A 102 -9.55 34.17 9.96
C ARG A 102 -8.47 34.46 8.92
N LYS A 103 -8.25 33.55 7.98
CA LYS A 103 -7.15 33.64 7.00
C LYS A 103 -7.25 34.85 6.08
N ASN A 104 -8.47 35.21 5.66
CA ASN A 104 -8.70 36.36 4.79
C ASN A 104 -8.88 37.67 5.55
N ASN A 105 -8.73 37.66 6.88
CA ASN A 105 -9.01 38.80 7.74
C ASN A 105 -10.40 39.42 7.48
N THR A 106 -11.40 38.57 7.20
CA THR A 106 -12.77 39.02 6.91
C THR A 106 -13.35 39.78 8.10
N VAL A 107 -12.87 39.51 9.33
CA VAL A 107 -13.22 40.28 10.53
C VAL A 107 -12.99 41.79 10.35
N ALA A 108 -11.83 42.19 9.81
CA ALA A 108 -11.50 43.59 9.64
C ALA A 108 -12.46 44.23 8.63
N PHE A 109 -12.72 43.57 7.51
CA PHE A 109 -13.69 44.03 6.51
C PHE A 109 -15.09 44.19 7.10
N ILE A 110 -15.57 43.23 7.90
CA ILE A 110 -16.87 43.33 8.55
C ILE A 110 -16.93 44.51 9.51
N GLN A 111 -15.88 44.74 10.29
CA GLN A 111 -15.84 45.86 11.23
C GLN A 111 -15.78 47.22 10.53
N THR A 112 -15.11 47.32 9.39
CA THR A 112 -14.92 48.60 8.68
C THR A 112 -16.05 48.93 7.72
N CYS A 113 -16.68 47.93 7.10
CA CYS A 113 -17.53 48.13 5.93
C CYS A 113 -19.01 47.77 6.14
N LEU A 114 -19.35 46.99 7.18
CA LEU A 114 -20.71 46.46 7.35
C LEU A 114 -21.44 47.15 8.50
N GLY A 115 -22.65 47.64 8.22
CA GLY A 115 -23.53 48.27 9.20
C GLY A 115 -24.49 47.26 9.86
N PRO A 116 -25.31 47.73 10.83
CA PRO A 116 -26.28 46.87 11.53
C PRO A 116 -27.28 46.16 10.61
N GLU A 117 -27.75 46.82 9.55
CA GLU A 117 -28.69 46.22 8.59
C GLU A 117 -28.04 45.15 7.72
N ASP A 118 -26.78 45.33 7.33
CA ASP A 118 -26.04 44.30 6.60
C ASP A 118 -25.79 43.07 7.47
N LEU A 119 -25.44 43.27 8.74
CA LEU A 119 -25.29 42.19 9.71
C LEU A 119 -26.61 41.43 9.92
N LYS A 120 -27.74 42.15 9.96
CA LYS A 120 -29.07 41.55 10.03
C LYS A 120 -29.38 40.73 8.79
N TYR A 121 -29.04 41.23 7.60
CA TYR A 121 -29.16 40.49 6.34
C TYR A 121 -28.30 39.21 6.34
N LEU A 122 -27.02 39.31 6.71
CA LEU A 122 -26.09 38.18 6.75
C LEU A 122 -26.55 37.10 7.74
N ARG A 123 -27.04 37.48 8.93
CA ARG A 123 -27.60 36.52 9.89
C ARG A 123 -28.83 35.81 9.34
N ARG A 124 -29.69 36.50 8.60
CA ARG A 124 -30.85 35.88 7.93
C ARG A 124 -30.39 34.88 6.88
N ARG A 125 -29.45 35.27 6.00
CA ARG A 125 -28.88 34.38 4.98
C ARG A 125 -28.19 33.15 5.57
N ALA A 126 -27.43 33.32 6.67
CA ALA A 126 -26.80 32.20 7.36
C ALA A 126 -27.84 31.18 7.86
N ARG A 127 -28.96 31.65 8.43
CA ARG A 127 -30.06 30.76 8.86
C ARG A 127 -30.75 30.07 7.69
N GLU A 128 -30.97 30.77 6.58
CA GLU A 128 -31.51 30.16 5.36
C GLU A 128 -30.60 29.04 4.84
N LEU A 129 -29.28 29.26 4.83
CA LEU A 129 -28.30 28.25 4.45
C LEU A 129 -28.24 27.08 5.43
N ASP A 130 -28.26 27.34 6.75
CA ASP A 130 -28.30 26.25 7.74
C ASP A 130 -29.60 25.43 7.63
N ALA A 131 -30.73 26.07 7.30
CA ALA A 131 -32.01 25.42 7.07
C ALA A 131 -32.11 24.69 5.73
N SER A 132 -31.21 24.95 4.78
CA SER A 132 -31.25 24.36 3.43
C SER A 132 -30.99 22.85 3.40
N GLY A 133 -30.46 22.27 4.48
CA GLY A 133 -30.19 20.83 4.56
C GLY A 133 -28.96 20.35 3.80
N VAL A 134 -28.23 21.21 3.08
CA VAL A 134 -27.07 20.83 2.26
C VAL A 134 -26.04 19.99 3.02
N ALA A 135 -25.76 20.34 4.28
CA ALA A 135 -24.81 19.57 5.10
C ALA A 135 -25.33 18.18 5.49
N LYS A 136 -26.66 18.01 5.60
CA LYS A 136 -27.29 16.70 5.82
C LYS A 136 -27.16 15.86 4.54
N ASP A 137 -27.49 16.42 3.39
CA ASP A 137 -27.39 15.73 2.10
C ASP A 137 -25.95 15.27 1.82
N GLN A 138 -24.96 16.12 2.08
CA GLN A 138 -23.54 15.76 1.97
C GLN A 138 -23.15 14.60 2.89
N ARG A 139 -23.64 14.57 4.14
CA ARG A 139 -23.38 13.47 5.08
C ARG A 139 -24.03 12.17 4.63
N GLU A 140 -25.24 12.23 4.06
CA GLU A 140 -25.92 11.05 3.51
C GLU A 140 -25.21 10.50 2.28
N GLN A 141 -24.73 11.37 1.39
CA GLN A 141 -23.90 10.98 0.25
C GLN A 141 -22.60 10.31 0.70
N GLN A 142 -21.88 10.92 1.65
CA GLN A 142 -20.64 10.37 2.18
C GLN A 142 -20.87 9.01 2.87
N ALA A 143 -21.93 8.88 3.66
CA ALA A 143 -22.29 7.62 4.31
C ALA A 143 -22.62 6.52 3.30
N THR A 144 -23.30 6.88 2.21
CA THR A 144 -23.66 5.94 1.14
C THR A 144 -22.41 5.46 0.41
N ALA A 145 -21.54 6.37 -0.01
CA ALA A 145 -20.26 6.03 -0.66
C ALA A 145 -19.39 5.14 0.25
N TYR A 146 -19.25 5.48 1.53
CA TYR A 146 -18.49 4.65 2.48
C TYR A 146 -19.09 3.26 2.65
N LYS A 147 -20.42 3.15 2.69
CA LYS A 147 -21.08 1.85 2.78
C LYS A 147 -20.80 1.01 1.53
N GLU A 148 -20.89 1.59 0.34
CA GLU A 148 -20.58 0.90 -0.92
C GLU A 148 -19.14 0.41 -0.96
N THR A 149 -18.17 1.25 -0.58
CA THR A 149 -16.76 0.88 -0.51
C THR A 149 -16.53 -0.26 0.51
N VAL A 150 -17.14 -0.18 1.68
CA VAL A 150 -17.04 -1.23 2.70
C VAL A 150 -17.65 -2.54 2.20
N ASP A 151 -18.81 -2.49 1.54
CA ASP A 151 -19.48 -3.67 1.00
C ASP A 151 -18.67 -4.31 -0.14
N LYS A 152 -18.06 -3.50 -1.03
CA LYS A 152 -17.09 -3.97 -2.04
C LYS A 152 -15.92 -4.69 -1.38
N LYS A 153 -15.27 -4.06 -0.39
CA LYS A 153 -14.13 -4.64 0.35
C LYS A 153 -14.50 -5.93 1.07
N ARG A 154 -15.67 -6.00 1.70
CA ARG A 154 -16.17 -7.22 2.36
C ARG A 154 -16.41 -8.35 1.37
N LYS A 155 -17.02 -8.06 0.22
CA LYS A 155 -17.22 -9.07 -0.84
C LYS A 155 -15.88 -9.60 -1.35
N ALA A 156 -14.93 -8.72 -1.67
CA ALA A 156 -13.58 -9.11 -2.08
C ALA A 156 -12.89 -9.98 -1.02
N ALA A 157 -12.94 -9.58 0.26
CA ALA A 157 -12.35 -10.36 1.35
C ALA A 157 -13.01 -11.75 1.49
N SER A 158 -14.33 -11.84 1.36
CA SER A 158 -15.05 -13.12 1.42
C SER A 158 -14.71 -14.03 0.23
N ALA A 159 -14.55 -13.47 -0.96
CA ALA A 159 -14.13 -14.22 -2.15
C ALA A 159 -12.68 -14.73 -2.00
N ARG A 160 -11.75 -13.87 -1.55
CA ARG A 160 -10.36 -14.26 -1.25
C ARG A 160 -10.33 -15.39 -0.22
N LYS A 161 -11.09 -15.25 0.87
CA LYS A 161 -11.19 -16.28 1.91
C LYS A 161 -11.72 -17.61 1.34
N ALA A 162 -12.78 -17.58 0.54
CA ALA A 162 -13.33 -18.78 -0.09
C ALA A 162 -12.32 -19.48 -1.02
N ILE A 163 -11.52 -18.71 -1.78
CA ILE A 163 -10.45 -19.25 -2.63
C ILE A 163 -9.37 -19.92 -1.78
N VAL A 164 -8.92 -19.26 -0.71
CA VAL A 164 -7.91 -19.80 0.21
C VAL A 164 -8.43 -21.06 0.92
N ASP A 165 -9.67 -21.04 1.41
CA ASP A 165 -10.31 -22.17 2.09
C ASP A 165 -10.50 -23.36 1.13
N ALA A 166 -10.89 -23.10 -0.13
CA ALA A 166 -11.00 -24.14 -1.16
C ALA A 166 -9.64 -24.75 -1.51
N LYS A 167 -8.59 -23.93 -1.64
CA LYS A 167 -7.21 -24.40 -1.84
C LYS A 167 -6.75 -25.25 -0.66
N ARG A 168 -6.98 -24.78 0.57
CA ARG A 168 -6.66 -25.51 1.81
C ARG A 168 -7.35 -26.87 1.85
N THR A 169 -8.65 -26.92 1.59
CA THR A 169 -9.43 -28.16 1.56
C THR A 169 -8.91 -29.14 0.50
N ARG A 170 -8.51 -28.62 -0.68
CA ARG A 170 -7.93 -29.43 -1.74
C ARG A 170 -6.58 -30.04 -1.33
N ILE A 171 -5.74 -29.30 -0.62
CA ILE A 171 -4.45 -29.79 -0.11
C ILE A 171 -4.66 -30.77 1.06
N ASP A 172 -5.61 -30.52 1.96
CA ASP A 172 -5.93 -31.40 3.09
C ASP A 172 -6.43 -32.79 2.64
N ALA A 173 -7.08 -32.87 1.48
CA ALA A 173 -7.56 -34.13 0.90
C ALA A 173 -6.47 -34.98 0.23
N VAL A 174 -5.23 -34.48 0.12
CA VAL A 174 -4.14 -35.17 -0.59
C VAL A 174 -3.60 -36.30 0.26
N VAL A 175 -3.54 -37.50 -0.34
CA VAL A 175 -2.77 -38.61 0.22
C VAL A 175 -1.32 -38.48 -0.27
N PRO A 176 -0.34 -38.19 0.60
CA PRO A 176 1.03 -37.92 0.19
C PRO A 176 1.70 -39.20 -0.33
N ARG A 177 2.40 -39.10 -1.47
CA ARG A 177 3.23 -40.18 -2.02
C ARG A 177 4.61 -40.12 -1.38
N LEU A 178 4.93 -41.09 -0.54
CA LEU A 178 6.19 -41.10 0.24
C LEU A 178 7.29 -42.00 -0.34
N ASP A 179 6.99 -42.76 -1.41
CA ASP A 179 7.98 -43.60 -2.09
C ASP A 179 8.61 -42.89 -3.30
N THR A 180 9.88 -42.54 -3.16
CA THR A 180 10.68 -41.87 -4.20
C THR A 180 10.84 -42.69 -5.49
N GLN A 181 10.87 -44.02 -5.40
CA GLN A 181 11.06 -44.87 -6.57
C GLN A 181 9.78 -44.90 -7.40
N SER A 182 8.61 -45.05 -6.75
CA SER A 182 7.31 -44.94 -7.43
C SER A 182 7.10 -43.60 -8.15
N ILE A 183 7.59 -42.49 -7.60
CA ILE A 183 7.44 -41.14 -8.17
C ILE A 183 8.31 -40.99 -9.41
N THR A 184 9.50 -41.58 -9.40
CA THR A 184 10.42 -41.54 -10.54
C THR A 184 9.93 -42.44 -11.68
N ASP A 185 9.46 -43.64 -11.35
CA ASP A 185 9.02 -44.64 -12.33
C ASP A 185 7.63 -44.32 -12.90
N ASN A 186 6.75 -43.73 -12.08
CA ASN A 186 5.44 -43.27 -12.52
C ASN A 186 5.11 -41.89 -11.91
N PRO A 187 5.57 -40.80 -12.57
CA PRO A 187 5.41 -39.44 -12.07
C PRO A 187 3.98 -38.92 -12.18
N GLY A 188 3.07 -39.59 -12.88
CA GLY A 188 1.68 -39.14 -13.03
C GLY A 188 1.53 -37.87 -13.85
N THR A 189 0.48 -37.08 -13.60
CA THR A 189 0.18 -35.82 -14.31
C THR A 189 0.79 -34.60 -13.61
N ASN A 190 0.98 -33.49 -14.35
CA ASN A 190 1.50 -32.24 -13.79
C ASN A 190 0.63 -31.72 -12.63
N ASN A 191 -0.69 -31.86 -12.73
CA ASN A 191 -1.62 -31.42 -11.69
C ASN A 191 -1.50 -32.24 -10.40
N GLU A 192 -1.21 -33.54 -10.51
CA GLU A 192 -0.96 -34.40 -9.35
C GLU A 192 0.38 -34.05 -8.69
N LEU A 193 1.43 -33.82 -9.49
CA LEU A 193 2.73 -33.39 -8.98
C LEU A 193 2.65 -32.03 -8.27
N ASP A 194 1.95 -31.06 -8.85
CA ASP A 194 1.75 -29.75 -8.23
C ASP A 194 1.02 -29.86 -6.90
N LEU A 195 -0.02 -30.69 -6.83
CA LEU A 195 -0.80 -30.87 -5.61
C LEU A 195 0.01 -31.57 -4.50
N GLN A 196 0.86 -32.52 -4.84
CA GLN A 196 1.79 -33.18 -3.90
C GLN A 196 2.86 -32.20 -3.42
N LEU A 197 3.42 -31.37 -4.31
CA LEU A 197 4.38 -30.33 -3.95
C LEU A 197 3.78 -29.28 -3.02
N GLU A 198 2.56 -28.82 -3.30
CA GLU A 198 1.85 -27.87 -2.42
C GLU A 198 1.62 -28.43 -1.01
N TRP A 199 1.37 -29.74 -0.89
CA TRP A 199 1.28 -30.41 0.42
C TRP A 199 2.61 -30.38 1.18
N HIS A 200 3.73 -30.70 0.51
CA HIS A 200 5.05 -30.64 1.14
C HIS A 200 5.49 -29.21 1.48
N GLN A 201 5.18 -28.23 0.63
CA GLN A 201 5.46 -26.80 0.88
C GLN A 201 4.81 -26.28 2.16
N ARG A 202 3.65 -26.82 2.55
CA ARG A 202 2.98 -26.43 3.80
C ARG A 202 3.77 -26.82 5.04
N LEU A 203 4.54 -27.91 4.96
CA LEU A 203 5.35 -28.42 6.07
C LEU A 203 6.74 -27.76 6.11
N ASP A 204 7.19 -27.23 4.97
CA ASP A 204 8.50 -26.60 4.81
C ASP A 204 8.47 -25.11 5.18
N SER A 205 8.63 -24.82 6.48
CA SER A 205 8.68 -23.45 7.01
C SER A 205 9.80 -22.60 6.41
N ASP A 206 10.90 -23.23 6.00
CA ASP A 206 12.10 -22.57 5.49
C ASP A 206 12.06 -22.31 3.97
N LYS A 207 10.97 -22.70 3.29
CA LYS A 207 10.72 -22.44 1.86
C LYS A 207 11.82 -22.98 0.93
N HIS A 208 12.40 -24.13 1.26
CA HIS A 208 13.33 -24.86 0.41
C HIS A 208 12.67 -25.37 -0.87
N ILE A 209 11.37 -25.68 -0.84
CA ILE A 209 10.60 -26.14 -2.00
C ILE A 209 10.13 -24.91 -2.80
N PRO A 210 10.59 -24.72 -4.05
CA PRO A 210 10.20 -23.57 -4.85
C PRO A 210 8.69 -23.57 -5.17
N PRO A 211 8.06 -22.40 -5.37
CA PRO A 211 6.67 -22.31 -5.81
C PRO A 211 6.51 -22.81 -7.26
N LYS A 212 5.29 -23.28 -7.59
CA LYS A 212 4.94 -23.84 -8.92
C LYS A 212 5.36 -22.96 -10.10
N THR A 213 5.34 -21.64 -9.93
CA THR A 213 5.69 -20.65 -10.96
C THR A 213 7.15 -20.72 -11.38
N LYS A 214 8.03 -21.20 -10.50
CA LYS A 214 9.46 -21.41 -10.78
C LYS A 214 9.76 -22.80 -11.37
N MET A 215 8.77 -23.70 -11.42
CA MET A 215 8.92 -25.07 -11.91
C MET A 215 8.01 -25.27 -13.14
N THR A 216 8.47 -24.81 -14.29
CA THR A 216 7.69 -24.87 -15.54
C THR A 216 7.74 -26.24 -16.21
N ARG A 217 8.84 -26.98 -16.05
CA ARG A 217 9.01 -28.31 -16.66
C ARG A 217 8.58 -29.42 -15.71
N LYS A 218 8.07 -30.51 -16.28
CA LYS A 218 7.65 -31.69 -15.51
C LYS A 218 8.81 -32.35 -14.78
N GLU A 219 9.99 -32.41 -15.40
CA GLU A 219 11.20 -33.00 -14.81
C GLU A 219 11.60 -32.27 -13.53
N ASP A 220 11.60 -30.93 -13.55
CA ASP A 220 11.91 -30.10 -12.40
C ASP A 220 10.96 -30.37 -11.22
N LYS A 221 9.66 -30.55 -11.50
CA LYS A 221 8.64 -30.91 -10.49
C LYS A 221 8.88 -32.28 -9.88
N VAL A 222 9.27 -33.28 -10.69
CA VAL A 222 9.58 -34.63 -10.21
C VAL A 222 10.82 -34.60 -9.32
N THR A 223 11.89 -33.91 -9.75
CA THR A 223 13.11 -33.77 -8.95
C THR A 223 12.84 -33.05 -7.62
N ALA A 224 12.07 -31.96 -7.64
CA ALA A 224 11.69 -31.23 -6.44
C ALA A 224 10.84 -32.10 -5.49
N LEU A 225 9.89 -32.87 -6.01
CA LEU A 225 9.04 -33.73 -5.20
C LEU A 225 9.85 -34.87 -4.56
N VAL A 226 10.76 -35.50 -5.31
CA VAL A 226 11.65 -36.54 -4.77
C VAL A 226 12.55 -35.98 -3.67
N ALA A 227 13.09 -34.77 -3.83
CA ALA A 227 13.88 -34.10 -2.80
C ALA A 227 13.05 -33.82 -1.53
N ALA A 228 11.83 -33.28 -1.70
CA ALA A 228 10.91 -33.01 -0.60
C ALA A 228 10.51 -34.28 0.17
N VAL A 229 10.22 -35.38 -0.53
CA VAL A 229 9.90 -36.67 0.08
C VAL A 229 11.09 -37.25 0.85
N LYS A 230 12.32 -37.10 0.34
CA LYS A 230 13.53 -37.52 1.09
C LYS A 230 13.67 -36.76 2.40
N GLN A 231 13.57 -35.43 2.36
CA GLN A 231 13.65 -34.59 3.56
C GLN A 231 12.55 -34.90 4.58
N TYR A 232 11.34 -35.19 4.11
CA TYR A 232 10.23 -35.62 4.96
C TYR A 232 10.50 -36.98 5.62
N ASN A 233 10.96 -37.97 4.85
CA ASN A 233 11.27 -39.31 5.35
C ASN A 233 12.47 -39.32 6.31
N GLU A 234 13.45 -38.42 6.11
CA GLU A 234 14.60 -38.22 6.99
C GLU A 234 14.23 -37.48 8.29
N GLY A 235 12.98 -37.03 8.44
CA GLY A 235 12.47 -36.36 9.63
C GLY A 235 13.04 -34.95 9.84
N THR A 236 13.65 -34.37 8.79
CA THR A 236 14.25 -33.03 8.86
C THR A 236 13.20 -31.91 8.85
N VAL A 237 11.97 -32.24 8.42
CA VAL A 237 10.83 -31.31 8.36
C VAL A 237 9.76 -31.81 9.34
N HIS A 238 9.53 -31.07 10.42
CA HIS A 238 8.45 -31.35 11.37
C HIS A 238 7.16 -30.63 10.99
N ALA A 239 6.02 -31.29 11.20
CA ALA A 239 4.73 -30.65 11.07
C ALA A 239 4.68 -29.41 11.98
N PRO A 240 4.23 -28.24 11.49
CA PRO A 240 4.08 -27.08 12.35
C PRO A 240 3.11 -27.43 13.48
N GLU A 241 3.52 -27.17 14.74
CA GLU A 241 2.60 -27.12 15.87
C GLU A 241 1.45 -26.19 15.49
N ALA A 242 0.22 -26.57 15.88
CA ALA A 242 -1.02 -25.94 15.48
C ALA A 242 -1.15 -24.50 16.04
N THR A 243 -0.33 -23.59 15.55
CA THR A 243 -0.41 -22.15 15.81
C THR A 243 0.20 -21.42 14.64
N GLU A 244 -0.53 -20.38 14.22
CA GLU A 244 -0.22 -19.41 13.19
C GLU A 244 -0.69 -19.82 11.78
N ASP A 245 -1.75 -19.11 11.36
CA ASP A 245 -2.20 -18.98 9.99
C ASP A 245 -1.00 -18.53 9.13
N VAL A 246 -0.22 -19.48 8.64
CA VAL A 246 0.72 -19.22 7.55
C VAL A 246 -0.14 -18.80 6.39
N GLU A 247 -0.13 -17.49 6.13
CA GLU A 247 -0.81 -16.81 5.05
C GLU A 247 -0.45 -17.54 3.76
N MET A 248 -1.32 -18.47 3.35
CA MET A 248 -1.17 -19.14 2.08
C MET A 248 -1.33 -18.04 1.05
N LEU A 249 -0.21 -17.61 0.47
CA LEU A 249 -0.14 -16.78 -0.73
C LEU A 249 -0.81 -17.56 -1.86
N ALA A 250 -2.15 -17.56 -1.85
CA ALA A 250 -2.91 -17.71 -3.05
C ALA A 250 -2.57 -16.48 -3.89
N GLU A 251 -2.06 -16.69 -5.09
CA GLU A 251 -2.09 -15.65 -6.13
C GLU A 251 -3.56 -15.28 -6.31
N VAL A 252 -3.94 -14.17 -5.65
CA VAL A 252 -5.23 -13.54 -5.84
C VAL A 252 -5.14 -12.91 -7.24
N PRO A 253 -6.14 -13.13 -8.11
CA PRO A 253 -6.20 -12.45 -9.40
C PRO A 253 -6.06 -10.93 -9.21
N ASP A 254 -5.19 -10.27 -9.98
CA ASP A 254 -4.89 -8.82 -9.89
C ASP A 254 -6.16 -7.95 -9.93
N ASP A 255 -7.21 -8.43 -10.60
CA ASP A 255 -8.55 -7.85 -10.69
C ASP A 255 -9.32 -7.79 -9.35
N LEU A 256 -8.79 -8.41 -8.29
CA LEU A 256 -9.28 -8.25 -6.92
C LEU A 256 -8.36 -7.38 -6.06
N ASP A 257 -7.12 -7.12 -6.50
CA ASP A 257 -6.09 -6.30 -5.85
C ASP A 257 -6.05 -4.86 -6.41
N GLU A 258 -7.13 -4.40 -7.04
CA GLU A 258 -7.34 -2.97 -7.29
C GLU A 258 -7.50 -2.24 -5.94
N GLU A 259 -6.36 -1.89 -5.32
CA GLU A 259 -6.27 -0.61 -4.62
C GLU A 259 -6.51 0.47 -5.67
N GLU A 260 -7.79 0.76 -5.94
CA GLU A 260 -8.20 2.04 -6.52
C GLU A 260 -7.63 3.12 -5.58
N SER A 261 -6.48 3.66 -6.00
CA SER A 261 -5.87 4.86 -5.44
C SER A 261 -6.82 6.00 -5.72
N ASP A 262 -7.80 6.16 -4.84
CA ASP A 262 -8.89 7.14 -4.87
C ASP A 262 -8.36 8.55 -4.51
N TRP A 263 -7.28 8.97 -5.18
CA TRP A 263 -6.61 10.27 -5.02
C TRP A 263 -7.04 11.32 -6.05
N GLU A 264 -8.13 11.09 -6.76
CA GLU A 264 -8.72 12.12 -7.60
C GLU A 264 -10.22 12.08 -7.43
N HIS A 265 -10.81 13.15 -6.85
CA HIS A 265 -12.01 13.87 -7.31
C HIS A 265 -12.23 15.10 -6.40
#